data_AF-A0A937P8B4-F1
#
_entry.id   AF-A0A937P8B4-F1
#
_cell.length_a   1.000
_cell.length_b   1.000
_cell.length_c   1.000
_cell.angle_alpha   90.00
_cell.angle_beta   90.00
_cell.angle_gamma   90.00
#
_symmetry.space_group_name_H-M   'P 1'
#
loop_
_entity.id
_entity.type
_entity.pdbx_description
1 polymer ?
#
loop_
_entity_poly.entity_id
_entity_poly.type
_entity_poly.pdbx_seq_one_letter_code
_entity_poly.pdbx_strand_id
1 'polypeptide(L)' 'EFEMALIKRAIEVNRGNLAKSARDLGITRKTLYNKIDKYRI' A
#
# COMPACT_ATOMS: atom_id res chain seq x y z
N GLU A 1 10.03 4.55 8.66
CA GLU A 1 8.87 4.21 9.50
C GLU A 1 7.54 4.77 8.96
N PHE A 2 7.47 6.05 8.61
CA PHE A 2 6.24 6.69 8.09
C PHE A 2 5.62 6.05 6.84
N GLU A 3 6.47 5.63 5.88
CA GLU A 3 6.00 5.01 4.64
C GLU A 3 5.20 3.72 4.86
N MET A 4 5.64 2.85 5.78
CA MET A 4 4.93 1.62 6.12
C MET A 4 3.55 1.91 6.72
N ALA A 5 3.46 2.91 7.60
CA ALA A 5 2.21 3.32 8.23
C ALA A 5 1.21 3.85 7.20
N LEU A 6 1.66 4.66 6.24
CA LEU A 6 0.84 5.14 5.14
C LEU A 6 0.29 3.99 4.28
N ILE A 7 1.13 3.01 3.96
CA ILE A 7 0.72 1.83 3.17
C ILE A 7 -0.34 1.03 3.93
N LYS A 8 -0.10 0.71 5.20
CA LYS A 8 -1.06 -0.02 6.04
C LYS A 8 -2.40 0.72 6.12
N ARG A 9 -2.36 2.03 6.34
CA ARG A 9 -3.56 2.86 6.42
C ARG A 9 -4.32 2.90 5.10
N ALA A 10 -3.63 3.04 3.98
CA ALA A 10 -4.25 3.04 2.65
C ALA A 10 -4.89 1.69 2.31
N ILE A 11 -4.32 0.57 2.76
CA ILE A 11 -4.90 -0.77 2.60
C ILE A 11 -6.14 -0.93 3.49
N GLU A 12 -6.05 -0.52 4.76
CA GLU A 12 -7.15 -0.57 5.73
C GLU A 12 -8.36 0.27 5.28
N VAL A 13 -8.16 1.54 4.93
CA VAL A 13 -9.21 2.46 4.46
C VAL A 13 -9.91 1.91 3.21
N ASN A 14 -9.16 1.25 2.34
CA ASN A 14 -9.69 0.63 1.12
C ASN A 14 -10.13 -0.83 1.32
N ARG A 15 -10.21 -1.32 2.56
CA ARG A 15 -10.67 -2.67 2.93
C ARG A 15 -9.95 -3.78 2.15
N GLY A 16 -8.64 -3.65 2.01
CA GLY A 16 -7.80 -4.61 1.30
C GLY A 16 -7.76 -4.44 -0.23
N ASN A 17 -8.45 -3.46 -0.81
CA ASN A 17 -8.40 -3.22 -2.25
C ASN A 17 -7.07 -2.57 -2.69
N LEU A 18 -6.06 -3.40 -2.95
CA LEU A 18 -4.70 -2.98 -3.29
C LEU A 18 -4.63 -2.13 -4.56
N ALA A 19 -5.52 -2.35 -5.53
CA ALA A 19 -5.56 -1.53 -6.74
C ALA A 19 -6.00 -0.10 -6.44
N LYS A 20 -6.97 0.08 -5.53
CA LYS A 20 -7.39 1.39 -5.05
C LYS A 20 -6.35 2.02 -4.13
N SER A 21 -5.77 1.27 -3.20
CA SER A 21 -4.69 1.74 -2.33
C SER A 21 -3.48 2.25 -3.12
N ALA A 22 -3.09 1.57 -4.21
CA ALA A 22 -1.99 2.03 -5.06
C ALA A 22 -2.31 3.38 -5.72
N ARG A 23 -3.55 3.56 -6.20
CA ARG A 23 -4.00 4.85 -6.77
C ARG A 23 -4.00 5.96 -5.73
N ASP A 24 -4.51 5.69 -4.52
CA ASP A 24 -4.56 6.67 -3.43
C ASP A 24 -3.15 7.07 -2.96
N LEU A 25 -2.19 6.14 -3.00
CA LEU A 25 -0.78 6.38 -2.69
C LEU A 25 0.00 7.02 -3.86
N GLY A 26 -0.62 7.19 -5.04
CA GLY A 26 0.05 7.76 -6.22
C GLY A 26 1.16 6.86 -6.80
N ILE A 27 1.11 5.55 -6.59
CA ILE A 27 2.12 4.59 -7.05
C ILE A 27 1.50 3.50 -7.93
N THR A 28 2.36 2.79 -8.68
CA THR A 28 1.90 1.63 -9.44
C THR A 28 1.56 0.46 -8.50
N ARG A 29 0.67 -0.43 -8.95
CA ARG A 29 0.37 -1.69 -8.24
C ARG A 29 1.63 -2.53 -7.98
N LYS A 30 2.52 -2.61 -8.98
CA LYS A 30 3.82 -3.32 -8.86
C LYS A 30 4.66 -2.74 -7.73
N THR A 31 4.75 -1.41 -7.65
CA THR A 31 5.45 -0.71 -6.57
C THR A 31 4.82 -1.00 -5.21
N LEU A 32 3.49 -1.01 -5.11
CA LEU A 32 2.79 -1.37 -3.87
C LEU A 32 3.10 -2.82 -3.45
N TYR A 33 3.02 -3.78 -4.37
CA TYR A 33 3.33 -5.18 -4.06
C TYR A 33 4.77 -5.37 -3.59
N ASN A 34 5.75 -4.75 -4.25
CA ASN A 34 7.15 -4.81 -3.82
C ASN A 34 7.35 -4.23 -2.41
N LYS A 35 6.60 -3.17 -2.06
CA LYS A 35 6.67 -2.57 -0.71
C LYS A 35 6.00 -3.46 0.33
N ILE A 36 4.86 -4.07 0.01
CA ILE A 36 4.18 -5.05 0.88
C ILE A 36 5.13 -6.22 1.18
N ASP A 37 5.78 -6.79 0.16
CA ASP A 37 6.74 -7.88 0.32
C ASP A 37 7.96 -7.44 1.16
N LYS A 38 8.55 -6.27 0.83
CA LYS A 38 9.68 -5.68 1.57
C LYS A 38 9.38 -5.46 3.05
N TYR A 39 8.18 -5.01 3.38
CA TYR A 39 7.78 -4.70 4.76
C TYR A 39 7.02 -5.83 5.46
N ARG A 40 6.76 -6.96 4.77
CA ARG A 40 5.99 -8.12 5.26
C ARG A 40 4.64 -7.72 5.88
N ILE A 41 3.88 -6.91 5.13
CA ILE A 41 2.54 -6.42 5.51
C ILE A 41 1.46 -7.34 4.96
#